data_AF-A0A6S6S3G5-F1
#
_entry.id   AF-A0A6S6S3G5-F1
#
_cell.length_a   1.000
_cell.length_b   1.000
_cell.length_c   1.000
_cell.angle_alpha   90.00
_cell.angle_beta   90.00
_cell.angle_gamma   90.00
#
_symmetry.space_group_name_H-M   'P 1'
#
loop_
_entity.id
_entity.type
_entity.pdbx_description
1 polymer ?
#
loop_
_entity_poly.entity_id
_entity_poly.type
_entity_poly.pdbx_seq_one_letter_code
_entity_poly.pdbx_strand_id
1 'polypeptide(L)'
;MTMLLNNWLNYRIHQPENLISSAAIVLIHGLFGDRQNLGLLARNLQDYFTVIQLDIRNHGNSPWAETMLYFEMATDVLKRLTHLKQTSVIAIGHSMGGKIAMAMTAIAPKLIEKLWLLILRQSLIKLMAMRIYFPL
;
A
#
# COMPACT_ATOMS: atom_id res chain seq x y z
N MET A 1 11.53 10.18 -30.75
CA MET A 1 11.73 10.71 -29.39
C MET A 1 10.61 10.17 -28.51
N THR A 2 10.72 8.90 -28.11
CA THR A 2 9.75 8.22 -27.26
C THR A 2 9.84 8.83 -25.86
N MET A 3 8.83 9.60 -25.47
CA MET A 3 8.70 10.00 -24.07
C MET A 3 8.60 8.71 -23.25
N LEU A 4 9.54 8.51 -22.33
CA LEU A 4 9.45 7.47 -21.31
C LEU A 4 8.20 7.80 -20.47
N LEU A 5 7.05 7.23 -20.83
CA LEU A 5 5.87 7.29 -19.99
C LEU A 5 6.27 6.74 -18.62
N ASN A 6 6.23 7.60 -17.62
CA ASN A 6 6.59 7.23 -16.25
C ASN A 6 5.57 6.17 -15.77
N ASN A 7 5.91 4.90 -15.88
CA ASN A 7 5.08 3.74 -15.52
C ASN A 7 4.97 3.51 -14.01
N TRP A 8 5.14 4.55 -13.21
CA TRP A 8 5.15 4.42 -11.77
C TRP A 8 3.83 4.89 -11.15
N LEU A 9 3.41 4.22 -10.06
CA LEU A 9 2.23 4.64 -9.30
C LEU A 9 2.40 6.07 -8.77
N ASN A 10 1.42 6.93 -9.00
CA ASN A 10 1.36 8.24 -8.39
C ASN A 10 1.24 8.13 -6.86
N TYR A 11 1.87 9.07 -6.14
CA TYR A 11 1.94 9.00 -4.69
C TYR A 11 1.95 10.38 -4.03
N ARG A 12 1.68 10.39 -2.72
CA ARG A 12 2.00 11.49 -1.80
C ARG A 12 2.77 10.90 -0.63
N ILE A 13 3.85 11.56 -0.23
CA ILE A 13 4.64 11.19 0.94
C ILE A 13 4.63 12.34 1.94
N HIS A 14 4.46 12.02 3.22
CA HIS A 14 4.67 12.93 4.34
C HIS A 14 5.80 12.39 5.21
N GLN A 15 6.70 13.28 5.61
CA GLN A 15 7.76 12.96 6.58
C GLN A 15 7.36 13.54 7.95
N PRO A 16 7.45 12.76 9.03
CA PRO A 16 6.99 13.21 10.34
C PRO A 16 7.96 14.20 10.96
N GLU A 17 7.42 15.08 11.80
CA GLU A 17 8.23 15.95 12.66
C GLU A 17 8.80 15.17 13.85
N ASN A 18 8.04 14.20 14.37
CA ASN A 18 8.41 13.41 15.56
C ASN A 18 8.40 11.92 15.22
N LEU A 19 9.44 11.42 14.54
CA LEU A 19 9.51 10.03 14.10
C LEU A 19 9.52 9.03 15.29
N ILE A 20 8.50 8.18 15.38
CA ILE A 20 8.38 7.14 16.43
C ILE A 20 8.78 5.74 15.91
N SER A 21 8.70 5.50 14.61
CA SER A 21 9.13 4.24 13.97
C SER A 21 9.78 4.50 12.61
N SER A 22 10.84 3.75 12.30
CA SER A 22 11.49 3.78 10.99
C SER A 22 10.68 3.07 9.90
N ALA A 23 9.66 2.29 10.26
CA ALA A 23 8.77 1.66 9.29
C ALA A 23 7.78 2.67 8.72
N ALA A 24 7.77 2.82 7.40
CA ALA A 24 6.82 3.71 6.75
C ALA A 24 5.43 3.08 6.71
N ILE A 25 4.39 3.90 6.87
CA ILE A 25 3.00 3.48 6.68
C ILE A 25 2.64 3.68 5.21
N VAL A 26 2.29 2.59 4.51
CA VAL A 26 1.71 2.67 3.17
C VAL A 26 0.19 2.50 3.23
N LEU A 27 -0.52 3.49 2.67
CA LEU A 27 -1.99 3.53 2.62
C LEU A 27 -2.46 3.16 1.22
N ILE A 28 -3.28 2.11 1.12
CA ILE A 28 -3.78 1.56 -0.14
C ILE A 28 -5.31 1.65 -0.18
N HIS A 29 -5.83 2.44 -1.12
CA HIS A 29 -7.27 2.69 -1.25
C HIS A 29 -8.05 1.49 -1.84
N GLY A 30 -9.38 1.61 -1.79
CA GLY A 30 -10.32 0.63 -2.33
C GLY A 30 -10.67 0.87 -3.80
N LEU A 31 -11.50 0.00 -4.37
CA LEU A 31 -12.04 0.17 -5.72
C LEU A 31 -12.79 1.51 -5.85
N PHE A 32 -12.68 2.18 -7.01
CA PHE A 32 -13.23 3.51 -7.29
C PHE A 32 -12.65 4.64 -6.43
N GLY A 33 -11.56 4.35 -5.71
CA GLY A 33 -10.87 5.32 -4.89
C GLY A 33 -9.66 5.97 -5.53
N ASP A 34 -9.02 6.86 -4.79
CA ASP A 34 -7.71 7.43 -5.03
C ASP A 34 -6.93 7.51 -3.69
N ARG A 35 -5.70 8.02 -3.75
CA ARG A 35 -4.81 8.19 -2.59
C ARG A 35 -5.42 9.04 -1.47
N GLN A 36 -6.44 9.86 -1.73
CA GLN A 36 -7.08 10.74 -0.75
C GLN A 36 -8.14 10.04 0.09
N ASN A 37 -8.64 8.86 -0.31
CA ASN A 37 -9.69 8.17 0.46
C ASN A 37 -9.30 7.83 1.90
N LEU A 38 -8.02 7.59 2.15
CA LEU A 38 -7.49 7.35 3.50
C LEU A 38 -6.85 8.61 4.10
N GLY A 39 -7.21 9.80 3.60
CA GLY A 39 -6.59 11.06 3.98
C GLY A 39 -6.79 11.47 5.44
N LEU A 40 -7.93 11.12 6.06
CA LEU A 40 -8.12 11.36 7.49
C LEU A 40 -7.16 10.50 8.33
N LEU A 41 -7.00 9.23 7.95
CA LEU A 41 -6.04 8.33 8.59
C LEU A 41 -4.61 8.83 8.38
N ALA A 42 -4.27 9.27 7.17
CA ALA A 42 -2.97 9.85 6.87
C ALA A 42 -2.65 11.02 7.80
N ARG A 43 -3.54 12.02 7.90
CA ARG A 43 -3.34 13.20 8.76
C ARG A 43 -3.09 12.86 10.23
N ASN A 44 -3.77 11.85 10.77
CA ASN A 44 -3.59 11.46 12.17
C ASN A 44 -2.28 10.69 12.43
N LEU A 45 -1.66 10.13 11.39
CA LEU A 45 -0.44 9.33 11.51
C LEU A 45 0.82 10.08 11.08
N GLN A 46 0.66 11.10 10.26
CA GLN A 46 1.76 11.75 9.55
C GLN A 46 2.73 12.50 10.47
N ASP A 47 2.31 12.85 11.69
CA ASP A 47 3.16 13.52 12.67
C ASP A 47 4.18 12.56 13.31
N TYR A 48 3.92 11.25 13.22
CA TYR A 48 4.67 10.19 13.93
C TYR A 48 5.36 9.18 13.00
N PHE A 49 4.85 9.01 11.78
CA PHE A 49 5.35 8.04 10.80
C PHE A 49 5.58 8.71 9.45
N THR A 50 6.53 8.18 8.68
CA THR A 50 6.54 8.44 7.23
C THR A 50 5.29 7.80 6.63
N VAL A 51 4.38 8.63 6.07
CA VAL A 51 3.12 8.16 5.49
C VAL A 51 3.18 8.28 3.97
N ILE A 52 2.93 7.17 3.29
CA ILE A 52 2.93 7.05 1.82
C ILE A 52 1.51 6.69 1.37
N GLN A 53 0.86 7.60 0.65
CA GLN A 53 -0.44 7.38 0.03
C GLN A 53 -0.24 7.12 -1.46
N LEU A 54 -0.80 6.03 -1.98
CA LEU A 54 -0.63 5.63 -3.38
C LEU A 54 -1.96 5.73 -4.13
N ASP A 55 -1.92 6.18 -5.38
CA ASP A 55 -2.95 5.84 -6.36
C ASP A 55 -2.57 4.48 -6.96
N ILE A 56 -3.45 3.49 -6.90
CA ILE A 56 -3.22 2.20 -7.57
C ILE A 56 -3.39 2.35 -9.08
N ARG A 57 -2.77 1.46 -9.87
CA ARG A 57 -3.00 1.39 -11.33
C ARG A 57 -4.49 1.52 -11.66
N ASN A 58 -4.80 2.17 -12.79
CA ASN A 58 -6.17 2.45 -13.23
C ASN A 58 -7.00 3.35 -12.28
N HIS A 59 -6.37 4.01 -11.30
CA HIS A 59 -7.04 4.89 -10.34
C HIS A 59 -6.27 6.22 -10.18
N GLY A 60 -6.98 7.27 -9.78
CA GLY A 60 -6.41 8.59 -9.54
C GLY A 60 -5.53 9.07 -10.70
N ASN A 61 -4.29 9.45 -10.38
CA ASN A 61 -3.31 9.91 -11.38
C ASN A 61 -2.27 8.84 -11.72
N SER A 62 -2.50 7.58 -11.36
CA SER A 62 -1.61 6.47 -11.72
C SER A 62 -1.83 6.01 -13.15
N PRO A 63 -0.81 5.39 -13.79
CA PRO A 63 -0.94 4.86 -15.14
C PRO A 63 -2.08 3.83 -15.27
N TRP A 64 -2.62 3.76 -16.50
CA TRP A 64 -3.53 2.70 -16.90
C TRP A 64 -2.76 1.42 -17.21
N ALA A 65 -3.36 0.29 -16.87
CA ALA A 65 -2.90 -1.05 -17.26
C ALA A 65 -4.09 -1.85 -17.79
N GLU A 66 -3.81 -2.85 -18.63
CA GLU A 66 -4.84 -3.77 -19.16
C GLU A 66 -5.39 -4.71 -18.08
N THR A 67 -4.58 -4.99 -17.07
CA THR A 67 -4.87 -5.99 -16.03
C THR A 67 -4.88 -5.38 -14.63
N MET A 68 -5.77 -5.92 -13.79
CA MET A 68 -5.94 -5.55 -12.39
C MET A 68 -5.84 -6.78 -11.46
N LEU A 69 -4.93 -7.72 -11.75
CA LEU A 69 -4.73 -8.86 -10.86
C LEU A 69 -4.02 -8.41 -9.58
N TYR A 70 -4.42 -8.97 -8.42
CA TYR A 70 -3.89 -8.51 -7.12
C TYR A 70 -2.37 -8.64 -7.00
N PHE A 71 -1.77 -9.69 -7.56
CA PHE A 71 -0.31 -9.87 -7.58
C PHE A 71 0.41 -8.79 -8.40
N GLU A 72 -0.18 -8.36 -9.51
CA GLU A 72 0.41 -7.32 -10.36
C GLU A 72 0.30 -5.95 -9.67
N MET A 73 -0.86 -5.63 -9.08
CA MET A 73 -1.05 -4.41 -8.30
C MET A 73 -0.12 -4.37 -7.08
N ALA A 74 0.04 -5.49 -6.38
CA ALA A 74 0.99 -5.59 -5.27
C ALA A 74 2.43 -5.39 -5.76
N THR A 75 2.78 -5.95 -6.91
CA THR A 75 4.11 -5.76 -7.51
C THR A 75 4.37 -4.28 -7.84
N ASP A 76 3.39 -3.54 -8.33
CA ASP A 76 3.56 -2.10 -8.59
C ASP A 76 3.78 -1.31 -7.31
N VAL A 77 3.02 -1.62 -6.26
CA VAL A 77 3.19 -1.00 -4.94
C VAL A 77 4.60 -1.29 -4.41
N LEU A 78 5.04 -2.54 -4.44
CA LEU A 78 6.37 -2.95 -3.99
C LEU A 78 7.47 -2.26 -4.79
N LYS A 79 7.37 -2.22 -6.13
CA LYS A 79 8.31 -1.49 -7.00
C LYS A 79 8.39 -0.02 -6.59
N ARG A 80 7.24 0.62 -6.34
CA ARG A 80 7.20 2.02 -5.90
C ARG A 80 7.88 2.20 -4.53
N LEU A 81 7.60 1.32 -3.56
CA LEU A 81 8.22 1.37 -2.23
C LEU A 81 9.74 1.16 -2.29
N THR A 82 10.21 0.21 -3.10
CA THR A 82 11.65 0.00 -3.34
C THR A 82 12.30 1.22 -3.99
N HIS A 83 11.65 1.85 -4.96
CA HIS A 83 12.14 3.09 -5.57
C HIS A 83 12.23 4.24 -4.57
N LEU A 84 11.27 4.32 -3.64
CA LEU A 84 11.28 5.25 -2.51
C LEU A 84 12.23 4.82 -1.38
N LYS A 85 13.06 3.79 -1.61
CA LYS A 85 14.07 3.25 -0.67
C LYS A 85 13.49 2.82 0.68
N GLN A 86 12.24 2.36 0.70
CA GLN A 86 11.62 1.83 1.91
C GLN A 86 12.14 0.41 2.17
N THR A 87 12.61 0.18 3.39
CA THR A 87 13.18 -1.10 3.83
C THR A 87 12.34 -1.83 4.86
N SER A 88 11.42 -1.13 5.53
CA SER A 88 10.38 -1.69 6.40
C SER A 88 9.08 -0.90 6.23
N VAL A 89 7.95 -1.60 6.14
CA VAL A 89 6.64 -1.01 5.84
C VAL A 89 5.53 -1.63 6.69
N ILE A 90 4.66 -0.76 7.22
CA ILE A 90 3.35 -1.12 7.75
C ILE A 90 2.32 -0.88 6.65
N ALA A 91 1.67 -1.94 6.16
CA ALA A 91 0.68 -1.84 5.10
C ALA A 91 -0.73 -1.71 5.67
N ILE A 92 -1.46 -0.67 5.26
CA ILE A 92 -2.87 -0.47 5.60
C ILE A 92 -3.70 -0.42 4.32
N GLY A 93 -4.58 -1.39 4.14
CA GLY A 93 -5.36 -1.53 2.92
C GLY A 93 -6.87 -1.51 3.16
N HIS A 94 -7.61 -0.72 2.37
CA HIS A 94 -9.08 -0.70 2.39
C HIS A 94 -9.68 -1.50 1.24
N SER A 95 -10.55 -2.47 1.53
CA SER A 95 -11.27 -3.29 0.53
C SER A 95 -10.32 -3.91 -0.51
N MET A 96 -10.32 -3.45 -1.77
CA MET A 96 -9.35 -3.83 -2.80
C MET A 96 -7.90 -3.67 -2.31
N GLY A 97 -7.60 -2.55 -1.66
CA GLY A 97 -6.28 -2.28 -1.09
C GLY A 97 -5.87 -3.27 0.00
N GLY A 98 -6.83 -3.83 0.72
CA GLY A 98 -6.57 -4.91 1.68
C GLY A 98 -6.05 -6.18 0.99
N LYS A 99 -6.67 -6.57 -0.12
CA LYS A 99 -6.22 -7.73 -0.93
C LYS A 99 -4.86 -7.49 -1.58
N ILE A 100 -4.59 -6.26 -2.01
CA ILE A 100 -3.26 -5.86 -2.51
C ILE A 100 -2.22 -6.01 -1.39
N ALA A 101 -2.51 -5.48 -0.20
CA ALA A 101 -1.61 -5.56 0.94
C ALA A 101 -1.35 -7.02 1.39
N MET A 102 -2.36 -7.89 1.30
CA MET A 102 -2.17 -9.33 1.51
C MET A 102 -1.26 -9.95 0.45
N ALA A 103 -1.47 -9.65 -0.83
CA ALA A 103 -0.59 -10.13 -1.89
C ALA A 103 0.86 -9.63 -1.71
N MET A 104 1.07 -8.41 -1.20
CA MET A 104 2.41 -7.91 -0.86
C MET A 104 3.11 -8.79 0.17
N THR A 105 2.41 -9.28 1.20
CA THR A 105 3.00 -10.19 2.21
C THR A 105 3.44 -11.52 1.62
N ALA A 106 2.77 -12.00 0.57
CA ALA A 106 3.17 -13.22 -0.12
C ALA A 106 4.41 -13.01 -1.01
N ILE A 107 4.53 -11.83 -1.63
CA ILE A 107 5.63 -11.52 -2.57
C ILE A 107 6.90 -11.09 -1.82
N ALA A 108 6.77 -10.24 -0.80
CA ALA A 108 7.89 -9.59 -0.12
C ALA A 108 7.73 -9.60 1.41
N PRO A 109 7.64 -10.78 2.06
CA PRO A 109 7.34 -10.89 3.49
C PRO A 109 8.36 -10.15 4.39
N LYS A 110 9.62 -10.03 3.97
CA LYS A 110 10.67 -9.32 4.73
C LYS A 110 10.51 -7.80 4.75
N LEU A 111 9.78 -7.23 3.79
CA LEU A 111 9.53 -5.78 3.73
C LEU A 111 8.35 -5.38 4.63
N ILE A 112 7.41 -6.29 4.87
CA ILE A 112 6.15 -5.99 5.55
C ILE A 112 6.28 -6.33 7.03
N GLU A 113 6.38 -5.30 7.87
CA GLU A 113 6.44 -5.48 9.33
C GLU A 113 5.06 -5.80 9.91
N LYS A 114 4.03 -5.08 9.45
CA LYS A 114 2.64 -5.23 9.93
C LYS A 114 1.65 -5.02 8.79
N LEU A 115 0.50 -5.67 8.90
CA LEU A 115 -0.62 -5.58 7.96
C LEU A 115 -1.91 -5.24 8.69
N TRP A 116 -2.60 -4.20 8.24
CA TRP A 116 -3.90 -3.76 8.74
C TRP A 116 -4.92 -3.76 7.61
N LEU A 117 -6.07 -4.39 7.83
CA LEU A 117 -7.12 -4.55 6.83
C LEU A 117 -8.37 -3.78 7.25
N LEU A 118 -8.80 -2.84 6.41
CA LEU A 118 -10.04 -2.08 6.58
C LEU A 118 -11.09 -2.70 5.63
N ILE A 119 -12.10 -3.35 6.20
CA ILE A 119 -12.96 -4.30 5.47
C ILE A 119 -14.43 -3.88 5.54
N LEU A 120 -15.16 -4.02 4.41
CA LEU A 120 -16.59 -3.71 4.33
C LEU A 120 -17.50 -4.92 4.64
N ARG A 121 -17.03 -6.19 4.58
CA ARG A 121 -17.72 -7.40 5.11
C ARG A 121 -16.78 -8.59 5.40
N GLN A 122 -17.07 -9.35 6.47
CA GLN A 122 -16.25 -10.44 7.03
C GLN A 122 -16.18 -11.77 6.23
N SER A 123 -16.99 -11.99 5.19
CA SER A 123 -17.17 -13.34 4.62
C SER A 123 -16.00 -13.89 3.78
N LEU A 124 -15.06 -13.06 3.33
CA LEU A 124 -13.93 -13.47 2.46
C LEU A 124 -12.60 -13.73 3.21
N ILE A 125 -12.52 -13.42 4.51
CA ILE A 125 -11.25 -13.45 5.26
C ILE A 125 -10.84 -14.88 5.63
N LYS A 126 -11.81 -15.79 5.81
CA LYS A 126 -11.55 -17.17 6.29
C LYS A 126 -10.65 -17.99 5.36
N LEU A 127 -10.50 -17.63 4.09
CA LEU A 127 -9.69 -18.39 3.14
C LEU A 127 -8.21 -17.96 3.07
N MET A 128 -7.86 -16.76 3.56
CA MET A 128 -6.50 -16.21 3.41
C MET A 128 -5.88 -15.68 4.71
N ALA A 129 -6.64 -15.53 5.80
CA ALA A 129 -6.09 -15.16 7.10
C ALA A 129 -5.40 -16.32 7.85
N MET A 130 -5.12 -17.43 7.17
CA MET A 130 -4.47 -18.57 7.80
C MET A 130 -2.95 -18.33 7.89
N ARG A 131 -2.57 -17.70 9.01
CA ARG A 131 -1.28 -17.82 9.70
C ARG A 131 -0.10 -17.00 9.14
N ILE A 132 -0.10 -15.69 9.41
CA ILE A 132 1.16 -14.92 9.54
C ILE A 132 1.44 -14.78 11.04
N TYR A 133 2.13 -15.77 11.62
CA TYR A 133 2.82 -15.60 12.90
C TYR A 133 4.24 -15.12 12.58
N PHE A 134 4.58 -13.90 12.98
CA PHE A 134 5.98 -13.51 13.09
C PHE A 134 6.54 -14.08 14.41
N PRO A 135 7.69 -14.78 14.42
CA PRO A 135 8.37 -15.10 15.66
C PRO A 135 8.95 -13.81 16.26
N LEU A 136 8.87 -13.73 17.60
CA LEU A 136 9.52 -12.71 18.44
C LEU A 136 11.05 -12.77 18.29
#